data_AF-A0A0V0HJ51-F1
#
_entry.id   AF-A0A0V0HJ51-F1
#
_cell.length_a   1.000
_cell.length_b   1.000
_cell.length_c   1.000
_cell.angle_alpha   90.00
_cell.angle_beta   90.00
_cell.angle_gamma   90.00
#
_symmetry.space_group_name_H-M   'P 1'
#
loop_
_entity.id
_entity.type
_entity.pdbx_description
1 polymer ?
#
loop_
_entity_poly.entity_id
_entity_poly.type
_entity_poly.pdbx_seq_one_letter_code
_entity_poly.pdbx_strand_id
1 'polypeptide(L)' 'MIGQLLFWNIRSVNSQHSFERVIDMNIRYNFAFIALLEPFQDPGEIEQYKRRLGFDRVAVNSSAKIWVFGKIIGKGR' A
#
# COMPACT_ATOMS: atom_id res chain seq x y z
N MET A 1 1.52 -17.66 -11.35
CA MET A 1 2.16 -16.35 -11.56
C MET A 1 2.70 -15.91 -10.22
N ILE A 2 4.00 -15.65 -10.10
CA ILE A 2 4.62 -15.18 -8.85
C ILE A 2 4.48 -13.65 -8.84
N GLY A 3 3.76 -13.10 -7.86
CA GLY A 3 3.58 -11.66 -7.71
C GLY A 3 4.68 -11.04 -6.84
N GLN A 4 5.16 -9.84 -7.20
CA GLN A 4 6.10 -9.09 -6.37
C GLN A 4 5.36 -8.45 -5.18
N LEU A 5 6.01 -8.44 -4.02
CA LEU A 5 5.48 -7.88 -2.77
C LEU A 5 6.43 -6.79 -2.27
N LEU A 6 5.88 -5.67 -1.82
CA LEU A 6 6.65 -4.62 -1.14
C LEU A 6 6.32 -4.61 0.34
N PHE A 7 7.34 -4.69 1.19
CA PHE A 7 7.24 -4.43 2.63
C PHE A 7 8.21 -3.32 2.96
N TRP A 8 7.70 -2.20 3.49
CA TRP A 8 8.54 -1.05 3.76
C TRP A 8 8.09 -0.32 5.02
N ASN A 9 9.01 -0.15 5.97
CA ASN A 9 8.86 0.87 7.01
C ASN A 9 9.07 2.26 6.41
N ILE A 10 7.95 2.92 6.10
CA ILE A 10 7.93 4.18 5.36
C ILE A 10 8.19 5.39 6.25
N ARG A 11 8.05 5.24 7.59
CA ARG A 11 8.27 6.31 8.58
C ARG A 11 7.60 7.64 8.17
N SER A 12 6.29 7.59 7.96
CA SER A 12 5.40 8.65 7.44
C SER A 12 5.25 8.65 5.93
N VAL A 13 4.01 8.47 5.46
CA VAL A 13 3.63 8.60 4.04
C VAL A 13 3.72 10.04 3.52
N ASN A 14 3.74 11.04 4.41
CA ASN A 14 3.75 12.46 4.03
C ASN A 14 5.15 13.10 4.15
N SER A 15 6.18 12.31 4.48
CA SER A 15 7.55 12.82 4.61
C SER A 15 8.38 12.53 3.35
N GLN A 16 9.25 13.47 2.94
CA GLN A 16 10.26 13.24 1.90
C GLN A 16 9.73 12.65 0.57
N HIS A 17 8.49 12.98 0.19
CA HIS A 17 7.81 12.39 -0.97
C HIS A 17 7.78 10.85 -0.95
N SER A 18 7.70 10.25 0.24
CA SER A 18 7.79 8.81 0.43
C SER A 18 6.65 8.08 -0.25
N PHE A 19 5.42 8.61 -0.16
CA PHE A 19 4.27 8.00 -0.82
C PHE A 19 4.33 8.12 -2.34
N GLU A 20 4.76 9.25 -2.89
CA GLU A 20 5.00 9.40 -4.34
C GLU A 20 6.01 8.34 -4.83
N ARG A 21 7.06 8.06 -4.04
CA ARG A 21 8.01 6.98 -4.36
C ARG A 21 7.35 5.60 -4.37
N VAL A 22 6.40 5.32 -3.46
CA VAL A 22 5.63 4.07 -3.48
C VAL A 22 4.79 3.97 -4.75
N ILE A 23 4.14 5.07 -5.18
CA ILE A 23 3.37 5.11 -6.43
C ILE A 23 4.29 4.79 -7.61
N ASP A 24 5.42 5.48 -7.74
CA ASP A 24 6.38 5.27 -8.83
C ASP A 24 6.91 3.84 -8.88
N MET A 25 7.23 3.26 -7.72
CA MET A 25 7.65 1.87 -7.63
C MET A 25 6.51 0.91 -8.01
N ASN A 26 5.27 1.18 -7.58
CA ASN A 26 4.14 0.35 -7.94
C ASN A 26 3.87 0.36 -9.45
N ILE A 27 4.02 1.51 -10.11
CA ILE A 27 3.92 1.63 -11.58
C ILE A 27 5.02 0.80 -12.27
N ARG A 28 6.26 0.85 -11.76
CA ARG A 28 7.41 0.15 -12.38
C ARG A 28 7.39 -1.37 -12.16
N TYR A 29 7.07 -1.80 -10.94
CA TYR A 29 7.21 -3.21 -10.52
C TYR A 29 5.87 -3.94 -10.46
N ASN A 30 4.76 -3.23 -10.60
CA ASN A 30 3.40 -3.78 -10.64
C ASN A 30 3.11 -4.72 -9.46
N PHE A 31 3.38 -4.28 -8.23
CA PHE A 31 3.25 -5.12 -7.03
C PHE A 31 1.86 -5.75 -6.91
N ALA A 32 1.80 -7.01 -6.50
CA ALA A 32 0.54 -7.67 -6.16
C ALA A 32 0.03 -7.22 -4.78
N PHE A 33 0.95 -6.77 -3.94
CA PHE A 33 0.71 -6.45 -2.53
C PHE A 33 1.74 -5.44 -2.02
N ILE A 34 1.30 -4.50 -1.18
CA ILE A 34 2.15 -3.52 -0.51
C ILE A 34 1.78 -3.47 0.96
N ALA A 35 2.76 -3.58 1.86
CA ALA A 35 2.63 -3.29 3.28
C ALA A 35 3.53 -2.10 3.66
N LEU A 36 2.90 -1.04 4.19
CA LEU A 36 3.58 0.15 4.70
C LEU A 36 3.51 0.14 6.23
N LEU A 37 4.68 0.13 6.87
CA LEU A 37 4.81 0.18 8.32
C LEU A 37 5.11 1.61 8.76
N GLU A 38 4.55 1.99 9.90
CA GLU A 38 4.64 3.33 10.49
C GLU A 38 4.25 4.45 9.50
N PRO A 39 3.03 4.41 8.94
CA PRO A 39 2.57 5.42 7.99
C PRO A 39 2.35 6.79 8.63
N PHE A 40 2.26 6.85 9.98
CA PHE A 40 2.05 8.08 10.77
C PHE A 40 0.91 8.97 10.24
N GLN A 41 -0.18 8.37 9.79
CA GLN A 41 -1.38 9.06 9.36
C GLN A 41 -2.65 8.40 9.87
N ASP A 42 -3.73 9.17 9.89
CA ASP A 42 -5.05 8.71 10.32
C ASP A 42 -5.54 7.59 9.37
N PRO A 43 -5.89 6.40 9.90
CA PRO A 43 -6.50 5.33 9.13
C PRO A 43 -7.77 5.72 8.37
N GLY A 44 -8.51 6.75 8.82
CA GLY A 44 -9.70 7.27 8.15
C GLY A 44 -9.42 7.76 6.72
N GLU A 45 -8.16 8.08 6.42
CA GLU A 45 -7.74 8.50 5.10
C GLU A 45 -7.31 7.34 4.19
N ILE A 46 -7.19 6.12 4.70
CA ILE A 46 -6.50 5.04 3.97
C ILE A 46 -7.11 4.71 2.59
N GLU A 47 -8.41 4.90 2.44
CA GLU A 47 -9.12 4.72 1.18
C GLU A 47 -8.62 5.67 0.08
N GLN A 48 -8.18 6.88 0.44
CA GLN A 48 -7.58 7.81 -0.53
C GLN A 48 -6.23 7.28 -1.03
N TYR A 49 -5.42 6.73 -0.13
CA TYR A 49 -4.11 6.15 -0.45
C TYR A 49 -4.29 4.89 -1.31
N LYS A 50 -5.29 4.05 -1.00
CA LYS A 50 -5.68 2.89 -1.81
C LYS A 50 -6.02 3.30 -3.25
N ARG A 51 -6.87 4.32 -3.43
CA ARG A 51 -7.25 4.85 -4.75
C ARG A 51 -6.04 5.37 -5.53
N ARG A 52 -5.15 6.13 -4.88
CA ARG A 52 -3.92 6.65 -5.52
C ARG A 52 -2.97 5.54 -5.96
N LEU A 53 -2.89 4.44 -5.22
CA LEU A 53 -2.07 3.29 -5.59
C LEU A 53 -2.74 2.35 -6.61
N GLY A 54 -4.04 2.49 -6.87
CA GLY A 54 -4.79 1.62 -7.79
C GLY A 54 -4.99 0.19 -7.28
N PHE A 55 -5.12 0.00 -5.97
CA PHE A 55 -5.45 -1.31 -5.37
C PHE A 55 -6.94 -1.44 -5.08
N ASP A 56 -7.43 -2.68 -5.09
CA ASP A 56 -8.83 -2.98 -4.83
C ASP A 56 -9.14 -3.11 -3.33
N ARG A 57 -8.18 -3.64 -2.58
CA ARG A 57 -8.33 -3.98 -1.16
C ARG A 57 -7.36 -3.21 -0.31
N VAL A 58 -7.82 -2.88 0.89
CA VAL A 58 -7.00 -2.28 1.92
C VAL A 58 -7.37 -2.81 3.30
N ALA A 59 -6.38 -2.90 4.20
CA ALA A 59 -6.58 -3.23 5.60
C ALA A 59 -5.59 -2.45 6.48
N VAL A 60 -6.01 -2.23 7.73
CA VAL A 60 -5.21 -1.59 8.77
C VAL A 60 -5.16 -2.52 9.96
N ASN A 61 -3.98 -2.70 10.55
CA ASN A 61 -3.88 -3.48 11.78
C ASN A 61 -4.49 -2.72 12.97
N SER A 62 -4.79 -3.42 14.07
CA SER A 62 -5.48 -2.83 15.24
C SER A 62 -4.76 -1.63 15.87
N SER A 63 -3.45 -1.48 15.66
CA SER A 63 -2.67 -0.36 16.18
C SER A 63 -2.50 0.80 15.18
N ALA A 64 -3.11 0.73 14.00
CA ALA A 64 -2.94 1.70 12.91
C ALA A 64 -1.50 1.87 12.37
N LYS A 65 -0.56 0.98 12.75
CA LYS A 65 0.86 1.09 12.39
C LYS A 65 1.23 0.34 11.13
N ILE A 66 0.34 -0.50 10.59
CA ILE A 66 0.58 -1.25 9.36
C ILE A 66 -0.63 -1.08 8.46
N TRP A 67 -0.37 -0.54 7.27
CA TRP A 67 -1.33 -0.43 6.18
C TRP A 67 -0.99 -1.44 5.11
N VAL A 68 -2.00 -2.16 4.64
CA VAL A 68 -1.85 -3.25 3.69
C VAL A 68 -2.75 -3.00 2.49
N PHE A 69 -2.18 -3.04 1.28
CA PHE A 69 -2.87 -2.87 0.01
C PHE A 69 -2.70 -4.13 -0.84
N GLY A 70 -3.77 -4.57 -1.51
CA GLY A 70 -3.75 -5.81 -2.29
C GLY A 70 -4.68 -5.78 -3.50
N LYS A 71 -4.23 -6.38 -4.61
CA LYS A 71 -5.04 -6.50 -5.83
C LYS A 71 -6.05 -7.64 -5.64
N ILE A 72 -7.19 -7.56 -6.31
CA ILE A 72 -8.01 -8.74 -6.50
C ILE A 72 -7.24 -9.69 -7.42
N ILE A 73 -6.62 -10.71 -6.83
CA ILE A 73 -6.29 -11.91 -7.58
C ILE A 73 -7.64 -12.53 -7.87
N GLY A 74 -8.10 -12.42 -9.12
CA GLY A 74 -9.35 -13.02 -9.53
C GLY A 74 -9.43 -14.44 -9.00
N LYS A 75 -10.54 -14.80 -8.36
CA LYS A 75 -10.90 -16.22 -8.27
C LYS A 75 -10.86 -16.70 -9.72
N GLY A 76 -9.90 -17.57 -10.05
CA GLY A 76 -9.97 -18.32 -11.29
C GLY A 76 -11.39 -18.90 -11.38
N ARG A 77 -11.96 -18.82 -12.59
CA ARG A 77 -13.29 -19.34 -12.93
C ARG A 77 -13.66 -20.59 -12.14
#